data_AF-A0A442J140-F1
#
_entry.id   AF-A0A442J140-F1
#
_cell.length_a   1.000
_cell.length_b   1.000
_cell.length_c   1.000
_cell.angle_alpha   90.00
_cell.angle_beta   90.00
_cell.angle_gamma   90.00
#
_symmetry.space_group_name_H-M   'P 1'
#
loop_
_entity.id
_entity.type
_entity.pdbx_description
1 polymer ?
#
loop_
_entity_poly.entity_id
_entity_poly.type
_entity_poly.pdbx_seq_one_letter_code
_entity_poly.pdbx_strand_id
1 'polypeptide(L)'
;MVRRSRGIPTPTIIDREMPHQVALPDDLCTDRNYTLITRFLQERCIPCRTRAVIAVWDDGKQEQWRLHCFAVREAAAAFLDRFPGIMFDPKRDRENGRARGVWRRQGAYQRILELGPLSVPEVLRN
;
A
#
# COMPACT_ATOMS: atom_id res chain seq x y z
N MET A 1 6.36 34.32 12.27
CA MET A 1 7.06 33.01 12.33
C MET A 1 6.51 32.15 11.20
N VAL A 2 7.27 31.96 10.12
CA VAL A 2 6.85 31.16 8.97
C VAL A 2 6.65 29.71 9.45
N ARG A 3 5.41 29.22 9.46
CA ARG A 3 5.13 27.79 9.64
C ARG A 3 5.80 27.06 8.49
N ARG A 4 6.99 26.51 8.73
CA ARG A 4 7.64 25.58 7.81
C ARG A 4 6.62 24.50 7.49
N SER A 5 6.25 24.38 6.22
CA SER A 5 5.43 23.30 5.69
C SER A 5 5.91 22.01 6.33
N ARG A 6 5.05 21.29 7.05
CA ARG A 6 5.41 19.98 7.62
C ARG A 6 5.87 19.13 6.45
N GLY A 7 7.18 18.97 6.29
CA GLY A 7 7.75 18.11 5.26
C GLY A 7 7.11 16.74 5.40
N ILE A 8 6.90 16.06 4.27
CA ILE A 8 6.32 14.71 4.24
C ILE A 8 7.06 13.89 5.32
N PRO A 9 6.35 13.40 6.37
CA PRO A 9 6.94 12.60 7.43
C PRO A 9 7.86 11.55 6.85
N THR A 10 9.06 11.41 7.41
CA THR A 10 10.02 10.42 6.93
C THR A 10 9.40 9.03 7.03
N PRO A 11 9.80 8.09 6.16
CA PRO A 11 9.18 6.77 6.15
C PRO A 11 9.23 6.06 7.52
N THR A 12 10.27 6.29 8.31
CA THR A 12 10.41 5.80 9.70
C THR A 12 9.35 6.36 10.65
N ILE A 13 8.96 7.63 10.51
CA ILE A 13 7.89 8.23 11.32
C ILE A 13 6.55 7.58 10.97
N ILE A 14 6.29 7.38 9.68
CA ILE A 14 5.08 6.68 9.21
C ILE A 14 5.06 5.25 9.75
N ASP A 15 6.17 4.53 9.69
CA ASP A 15 6.23 3.15 10.19
C ASP A 15 6.03 3.06 11.72
N ARG A 16 6.41 4.10 12.47
CA ARG A 16 6.18 4.18 13.93
C ARG A 16 4.74 4.54 14.27
N GLU A 17 4.16 5.51 13.58
CA GLU A 17 2.81 6.03 13.87
C GLU A 17 1.71 5.19 13.21
N MET A 18 2.02 4.54 12.09
CA MET A 18 1.12 3.74 11.27
C MET A 18 1.76 2.39 10.90
N PRO A 19 1.96 1.50 11.90
CA PRO A 19 2.65 0.24 11.71
C PRO A 19 1.83 -0.79 10.93
N HIS A 20 0.50 -0.63 10.88
CA HIS A 20 -0.38 -1.58 10.20
C HIS A 20 -0.55 -1.18 8.74
N GLN A 21 0.18 -1.84 7.84
CA GLN A 21 0.22 -1.46 6.43
C GLN A 21 -0.32 -2.58 5.56
N VAL A 22 -1.16 -2.21 4.59
CA VAL A 22 -1.72 -3.15 3.60
C VAL A 22 -1.25 -2.72 2.22
N ALA A 23 -0.64 -3.64 1.48
CA ALA A 23 -0.13 -3.44 0.14
C ALA A 23 -1.15 -3.89 -0.90
N LEU A 24 -1.41 -3.03 -1.88
CA LEU A 24 -2.18 -3.31 -3.08
C LEU A 24 -1.33 -3.02 -4.32
N PRO A 25 -1.45 -3.78 -5.42
CA PRO A 25 -0.85 -3.41 -6.70
C PRO A 25 -1.30 -2.01 -7.13
N ASP A 26 -0.38 -1.20 -7.64
CA ASP A 26 -0.70 0.21 -7.96
C ASP A 26 -1.68 0.33 -9.12
N ASP A 27 -1.63 -0.60 -10.10
CA ASP A 27 -2.59 -0.72 -11.20
C ASP A 27 -4.04 -0.88 -10.69
N LEU A 28 -4.21 -1.56 -9.55
CA LEU A 28 -5.51 -1.73 -8.90
C LEU A 28 -5.95 -0.50 -8.12
N CYS A 29 -5.07 0.47 -7.88
CA CYS A 29 -5.35 1.68 -7.11
C CYS A 29 -5.63 2.91 -8.00
N THR A 30 -6.15 2.70 -9.20
CA THR A 30 -6.40 3.74 -10.22
C THR A 30 -7.90 3.94 -10.52
N ASP A 31 -8.24 5.09 -11.10
CA ASP A 31 -9.58 5.41 -11.62
C ASP A 31 -10.75 5.03 -10.67
N ARG A 32 -11.73 4.24 -11.14
CA ARG A 32 -12.88 3.79 -10.35
C ARG A 32 -12.49 3.08 -9.06
N ASN A 33 -11.40 2.32 -9.08
CA ASN A 33 -10.91 1.61 -7.90
C ASN A 33 -10.39 2.58 -6.83
N TYR A 34 -9.70 3.65 -7.26
CA TYR A 34 -9.27 4.70 -6.35
C TYR A 34 -10.48 5.37 -5.66
N THR A 35 -11.55 5.62 -6.41
CA THR A 35 -12.80 6.16 -5.83
C THR A 35 -13.43 5.19 -4.83
N LEU A 36 -13.46 3.87 -5.13
CA LEU A 36 -13.99 2.85 -4.20
C LEU A 36 -13.20 2.80 -2.90
N ILE A 37 -11.87 2.80 -2.99
CA ILE A 37 -10.96 2.81 -1.84
C ILE A 37 -11.17 4.07 -1.00
N THR A 38 -11.17 5.24 -1.65
CA THR A 38 -11.30 6.54 -0.97
C THR A 38 -12.65 6.65 -0.27
N ARG A 39 -13.73 6.26 -0.96
CA ARG A 39 -15.09 6.28 -0.40
C ARG A 39 -15.22 5.35 0.81
N PHE A 40 -14.68 4.13 0.72
CA PHE A 40 -14.67 3.19 1.85
C PHE A 40 -14.01 3.79 3.10
N LEU A 41 -12.87 4.46 2.92
CA LEU A 41 -12.12 5.10 4.01
C LEU A 41 -12.87 6.30 4.59
N GLN A 42 -13.46 7.13 3.73
CA GLN A 42 -14.23 8.31 4.13
C GLN A 42 -15.50 7.95 4.89
N GLU A 43 -16.30 7.00 4.38
CA GLU A 43 -17.56 6.57 5.01
C GLU A 43 -17.35 5.99 6.42
N ARG A 44 -16.17 5.40 6.68
CA ARG A 44 -15.81 4.83 7.99
C ARG A 44 -14.94 5.76 8.83
N CYS A 45 -14.67 6.99 8.36
CA CYS A 45 -13.78 7.94 9.02
C CYS A 45 -12.41 7.35 9.38
N ILE A 46 -11.87 6.44 8.55
CA ILE A 46 -10.60 5.77 8.80
C ILE A 46 -9.45 6.64 8.29
N PRO A 47 -8.58 7.19 9.16
CA PRO A 47 -7.40 7.89 8.71
C PRO A 47 -6.41 6.91 8.09
N CYS A 48 -6.10 7.11 6.82
CA CYS A 48 -5.17 6.30 6.05
C CYS A 48 -4.15 7.20 5.37
N ARG A 49 -2.89 6.78 5.36
CA ARG A 49 -1.84 7.42 4.57
C ARG A 49 -1.33 6.46 3.50
N THR A 50 -1.21 6.93 2.27
CA THR A 50 -0.69 6.11 1.18
C THR A 50 0.78 6.38 0.91
N ARG A 51 1.52 5.35 0.49
CA ARG A 51 2.89 5.47 -0.03
C ARG A 51 3.16 4.43 -1.11
N ALA A 52 4.05 4.73 -2.04
CA ALA A 52 4.46 3.79 -3.08
C ALA A 52 5.68 2.96 -2.64
N VAL A 53 5.74 1.71 -3.08
CA VAL A 53 6.90 0.82 -3.01
C VAL A 53 7.04 0.04 -4.31
N ILE A 54 8.26 -0.36 -4.64
CA ILE A 54 8.56 -1.22 -5.79
C ILE A 54 8.77 -2.62 -5.24
N ALA A 55 7.84 -3.52 -5.51
CA ALA A 55 7.99 -4.93 -5.22
C ALA A 55 8.97 -5.53 -6.24
N VAL A 56 9.96 -6.27 -5.75
CA VAL A 56 10.99 -6.93 -6.58
C VAL A 56 11.01 -8.41 -6.23
N TRP A 57 10.84 -9.27 -7.24
CA TRP A 57 10.85 -10.73 -7.10
C TRP A 57 12.22 -11.33 -7.43
N ASP A 58 12.43 -12.59 -7.03
CA ASP A 58 13.68 -13.33 -7.24
C ASP A 58 14.04 -13.51 -8.73
N ASP A 59 13.03 -13.49 -9.62
CA ASP A 59 13.19 -13.54 -11.08
C ASP A 59 13.59 -12.18 -11.69
N GLY A 60 13.79 -11.15 -10.86
CA GLY A 60 14.15 -9.81 -11.27
C GLY A 60 12.97 -8.96 -11.74
N LYS A 61 11.74 -9.49 -11.77
CA LYS A 61 10.56 -8.70 -12.10
C LYS A 61 10.28 -7.67 -11.02
N GLN A 62 9.76 -6.53 -11.44
CA GLN A 62 9.44 -5.41 -10.58
C GLN A 62 8.01 -4.94 -10.86
N GLU A 63 7.30 -4.57 -9.80
CA GLU A 63 5.95 -4.04 -9.90
C GLU A 63 5.76 -2.91 -8.89
N GLN A 64 5.03 -1.87 -9.27
CA GLN A 64 4.69 -0.78 -8.36
C GLN A 64 3.50 -1.18 -7.49
N TRP A 65 3.64 -0.98 -6.18
CA TRP A 65 2.63 -1.27 -5.18
C TRP A 65 2.37 -0.03 -4.33
N ARG A 66 1.13 0.10 -3.87
CA ARG A 66 0.67 1.15 -2.98
C ARG A 66 0.39 0.56 -1.61
N LEU A 67 1.06 1.10 -0.60
CA LEU A 67 0.84 0.78 0.80
C LEU A 67 -0.19 1.75 1.38
N HIS A 68 -1.23 1.19 1.99
CA HIS A 68 -2.21 1.87 2.82
C HIS A 68 -1.81 1.69 4.28
N CYS A 69 -1.30 2.76 4.89
CA CYS A 69 -0.80 2.79 6.26
C CYS A 69 -1.90 3.25 7.22
N PHE A 70 -2.13 2.43 8.25
CA PHE A 70 -3.11 2.66 9.31
C PHE A 70 -2.42 2.71 10.67
N ALA A 71 -2.90 3.61 11.53
CA ALA A 71 -2.45 3.70 12.92
C ALA A 71 -2.99 2.55 13.79
N VAL A 72 -4.18 2.07 13.45
CA VAL A 72 -4.97 1.13 14.27
C VAL A 72 -5.13 -0.19 13.53
N ARG A 73 -4.97 -1.32 14.23
CA ARG A 73 -4.99 -2.67 13.63
C ARG A 73 -6.36 -2.99 13.06
N GLU A 74 -7.42 -2.59 13.76
CA GLU A 74 -8.82 -2.81 13.40
C GLU A 74 -9.15 -2.12 12.06
N ALA A 75 -8.61 -0.92 11.84
CA ALA A 75 -8.75 -0.22 10.57
C ALA A 75 -8.07 -0.96 9.41
N ALA A 76 -6.84 -1.47 9.63
CA ALA A 76 -6.15 -2.28 8.64
C ALA A 76 -6.88 -3.60 8.37
N ALA A 77 -7.43 -4.25 9.39
CA ALA A 77 -8.21 -5.48 9.25
C ALA A 77 -9.51 -5.25 8.47
N ALA A 78 -10.25 -4.18 8.78
CA ALA A 78 -11.44 -3.81 8.03
C ALA A 78 -11.12 -3.48 6.56
N PHE A 79 -9.98 -2.82 6.31
CA PHE A 79 -9.51 -2.57 4.95
C PHE A 79 -9.15 -3.87 4.22
N LEU A 80 -8.44 -4.78 4.89
CA LEU A 80 -8.04 -6.08 4.34
C LEU A 80 -9.23 -6.99 4.04
N ASP A 81 -10.26 -6.97 4.89
CA ASP A 81 -11.51 -7.72 4.67
C ASP A 81 -12.22 -7.27 3.40
N ARG A 82 -12.25 -5.95 3.14
CA ARG A 82 -12.88 -5.40 1.94
C ARG A 82 -12.01 -5.52 0.70
N PHE A 83 -10.71 -5.31 0.85
CA PHE A 83 -9.71 -5.29 -0.22
C PHE A 83 -8.62 -6.31 0.16
N PRO A 84 -8.69 -7.56 -0.33
CA PRO A 84 -7.79 -8.65 0.07
C PRO A 84 -6.34 -8.47 -0.45
N GLY A 85 -5.69 -7.42 0.04
CA GLY A 85 -4.30 -7.07 -0.20
C GLY A 85 -3.34 -7.93 0.58
N ILE A 86 -2.08 -7.49 0.61
CA ILE A 86 -1.03 -8.18 1.33
C ILE A 86 -0.62 -7.36 2.55
N MET A 87 -0.59 -7.97 3.73
CA MET A 87 -0.03 -7.30 4.90
C MET A 87 1.46 -7.02 4.71
N PHE A 88 1.84 -5.76 4.85
CA PHE A 88 3.22 -5.30 4.80
C PHE A 88 3.70 -5.06 6.23
N ASP A 89 4.78 -5.72 6.64
CA ASP A 89 5.43 -5.51 7.94
C ASP A 89 6.64 -4.60 7.76
N PRO A 90 6.57 -3.32 8.21
CA PRO A 90 7.67 -2.40 8.02
C PRO A 90 8.98 -2.80 8.69
N LYS A 91 8.95 -3.61 9.75
CA LYS A 91 10.17 -4.06 10.43
C LYS A 91 10.88 -5.12 9.60
N ARG A 92 10.12 -6.09 9.09
CA ARG A 92 10.66 -7.21 8.32
C ARG A 92 10.93 -6.83 6.86
N ASP A 93 9.93 -6.25 6.20
CA ASP A 93 9.89 -6.08 4.76
C ASP A 93 10.70 -4.87 4.27
N ARG A 94 11.13 -3.98 5.18
CA ARG A 94 12.08 -2.91 4.87
C ARG A 94 13.54 -3.28 5.10
N GLU A 95 13.83 -4.52 5.49
CA GLU A 95 15.19 -4.95 5.81
C GLU A 95 15.87 -4.02 6.83
N ASN A 96 15.18 -3.69 7.92
CA ASN A 96 15.63 -2.72 8.93
C ASN A 96 15.94 -1.32 8.37
N GLY A 97 15.21 -0.87 7.35
CA GLY A 97 15.37 0.45 6.75
C GLY A 97 16.42 0.53 5.63
N ARG A 98 17.06 -0.60 5.27
CA ARG A 98 17.96 -0.68 4.11
C ARG A 98 17.20 -0.59 2.79
N ALA A 99 15.97 -1.09 2.76
CA ALA A 99 15.12 -1.01 1.58
C ALA A 99 14.43 0.38 1.50
N ARG A 100 15.01 1.27 0.67
CA ARG A 100 14.50 2.63 0.42
C ARG A 100 13.39 2.61 -0.63
N GLY A 101 12.24 2.04 -0.28
CA GLY A 101 11.09 1.93 -1.18
C GLY A 101 11.09 0.68 -2.05
N VAL A 102 12.07 -0.21 -1.89
CA VAL A 102 12.05 -1.57 -2.45
C VAL A 102 11.38 -2.50 -1.44
N TRP A 103 10.59 -3.44 -1.94
CA TRP A 103 10.01 -4.53 -1.16
C TRP A 103 10.39 -5.85 -1.82
N ARG A 104 11.30 -6.61 -1.22
CA ARG A 104 11.71 -7.90 -1.77
C ARG A 104 10.63 -8.95 -1.49
N ARG A 105 10.11 -9.54 -2.56
CA ARG A 105 9.08 -10.58 -2.55
C ARG A 105 9.73 -11.93 -2.82
N GLN A 106 9.47 -12.89 -1.96
CA GLN A 106 9.87 -14.28 -2.18
C GLN A 106 8.86 -14.97 -3.09
N GLY A 107 9.36 -15.84 -3.96
CA GLY A 107 8.54 -16.70 -4.83
C GLY A 107 8.37 -16.17 -6.25
N ALA A 108 7.52 -16.83 -7.02
CA ALA A 108 7.26 -16.45 -8.41
C ALA A 108 6.35 -15.20 -8.49
N TYR A 109 6.66 -14.29 -9.41
CA TYR A 109 5.78 -13.19 -9.73
C TYR A 109 4.49 -13.70 -10.38
N GLN A 110 3.35 -13.31 -9.81
CA GLN A 110 2.04 -13.51 -10.40
C GLN A 110 1.33 -12.16 -10.45
N ARG A 111 0.97 -11.71 -11.65
CA ARG A 111 0.22 -10.47 -11.85
C ARG A 111 -1.18 -10.61 -11.28
N ILE A 112 -1.54 -9.73 -10.36
CA ILE A 112 -2.88 -9.71 -9.75
C ILE A 112 -3.75 -8.76 -10.58
N LEU A 113 -4.69 -9.32 -11.32
CA LEU A 113 -5.63 -8.55 -12.14
C LEU A 113 -6.91 -8.19 -11.37
N GLU A 114 -7.27 -8.98 -10.36
CA GLU A 114 -8.51 -8.82 -9.60
C GLU A 114 -8.24 -9.09 -8.12
N LEU A 115 -8.84 -8.27 -7.26
CA LEU A 115 -8.63 -8.31 -5.81
C LEU A 115 -9.91 -7.83 -5.11
N GLY A 116 -10.77 -8.79 -4.78
CA GLY A 116 -12.09 -8.52 -4.20
C GLY A 116 -12.93 -7.61 -5.12
N PRO A 117 -13.34 -6.40 -4.66
CA PRO A 117 -14.10 -5.47 -5.50
C PRO A 117 -13.24 -4.68 -6.49
N LEU A 118 -11.92 -4.81 -6.45
CA LEU A 118 -11.00 -4.10 -7.33
C LEU A 118 -10.65 -4.97 -8.53
N SER A 119 -10.62 -4.36 -9.70
CA SER A 119 -10.21 -5.03 -10.93
C SER A 119 -9.38 -4.09 -11.76
N VAL A 120 -8.24 -4.54 -12.29
CA VAL A 120 -7.35 -3.73 -13.10
C VAL A 120 -8.15 -3.21 -14.30
N PRO A 121 -8.21 -1.89 -14.53
CA PRO A 121 -8.92 -1.32 -15.68
C PRO A 121 -8.47 -1.98 -16.98
N GLU A 122 -9.40 -2.21 -17.92
CA GLU A 122 -9.10 -2.92 -19.18
C GLU A 122 -7.93 -2.30 -19.94
N VAL A 123 -7.82 -0.97 -19.90
CA VAL A 123 -6.73 -0.22 -20.52
C VAL A 123 -5.33 -0.55 -19.98
N LEU A 124 -5.23 -1.12 -18.77
CA LEU A 124 -3.99 -1.54 -18.12
C LEU A 124 -3.75 -3.06 -18.18
N ARG A 125 -4.67 -3.84 -18.76
CA ARG A 125 -4.58 -5.31 -18.83
C ARG A 125 -3.71 -5.84 -19.98
N ASN A 126 -3.27 -4.96 -20.89
CA ASN A 126 -2.45 -5.30 -22.06
C ASN A 126 -1.02 -5.72 -21.69
#